data_AF-A0A8T4SC82-F1
#
_entry.id   AF-A0A8T4SC82-F1
#
_cell.length_a   1.000
_cell.length_b   1.000
_cell.length_c   1.000
_cell.angle_alpha   90.00
_cell.angle_beta   90.00
_cell.angle_gamma   90.00
#
_symmetry.space_group_name_H-M   'P 1'
#
loop_
_entity.id
_entity.type
_entity.pdbx_description
1 polymer ?
#
loop_
_entity_poly.entity_id
_entity_poly.type
_entity_poly.pdbx_seq_one_letter_code
_entity_poly.pdbx_strand_id
1 'polypeptide(L)'
;MIKNKKGAELSLNVIIISIIVIVVLVVVIAVFLKGINVFQLGTEAATPDRISSFTNSCSSNCQLAQNFDTRVSKEASAYCRDTIKLDTNNDGIADVKAHCNSPDINVECPSIQCKTPPEEPLV
;
A
#
# COMPACT_ATOMS: atom_id res chain seq x y z
N MET A 1 66.74 17.65 -6.95
CA MET A 1 65.53 18.37 -7.41
C MET A 1 64.40 18.06 -6.44
N ILE A 2 64.30 18.81 -5.34
CA ILE A 2 63.36 18.53 -4.25
C ILE A 2 62.12 19.39 -4.48
N LYS A 3 61.00 18.74 -4.84
CA LYS A 3 59.69 19.38 -5.03
C LYS A 3 59.15 19.81 -3.66
N ASN A 4 59.09 21.12 -3.42
CA ASN A 4 58.32 21.69 -2.33
C ASN A 4 56.82 21.41 -2.56
N LYS A 5 56.25 20.45 -1.82
CA LYS A 5 54.80 20.35 -1.64
C LYS A 5 54.39 21.43 -0.64
N LYS A 6 53.99 22.60 -1.14
CA LYS A 6 53.31 23.61 -0.32
C LYS A 6 51.95 23.02 0.07
N GLY A 7 51.79 22.64 1.35
CA GLY A 7 50.49 22.32 1.91
C GLY A 7 49.60 23.54 1.74
N ALA A 8 48.45 23.37 1.09
CA ALA A 8 47.43 24.40 1.05
C ALA A 8 46.94 24.57 2.49
N GLU A 9 47.35 25.66 3.15
CA GLU A 9 46.86 26.03 4.46
C GLU A 9 45.37 26.37 4.30
N LEU A 10 44.51 25.40 4.55
CA LEU A 10 43.07 25.63 4.59
C LEU A 10 42.81 26.58 5.76
N SER A 11 42.36 27.78 5.42
CA SER A 11 41.96 28.79 6.40
C SER A 11 41.01 28.14 7.42
N LEU A 12 41.24 28.40 8.71
CA LEU A 12 40.48 27.85 9.83
C LEU A 12 38.96 28.04 9.63
N ASN A 13 38.56 29.13 8.97
CA ASN A 13 37.16 29.40 8.61
C ASN A 13 36.56 28.34 7.67
N VAL A 14 37.33 27.82 6.72
CA VAL A 14 36.88 26.77 5.78
C VAL A 14 36.63 25.46 6.51
N ILE A 15 37.45 25.15 7.51
CA ILE A 15 37.29 23.96 8.35
C ILE A 15 36.01 24.06 9.18
N ILE A 16 35.71 25.24 9.74
CA ILE A 16 34.47 25.44 10.52
C ILE A 16 33.25 25.27 9.61
N ILE A 17 33.25 25.91 8.44
CA ILE A 17 32.12 25.85 7.50
C ILE A 17 31.89 24.41 7.02
N SER A 18 32.95 23.65 6.73
CA SER A 18 32.81 22.28 6.26
C SER A 18 32.18 21.36 7.30
N ILE A 19 32.55 21.52 8.59
CA ILE A 19 31.94 20.75 9.68
C ILE A 19 30.45 21.08 9.81
N ILE A 20 30.08 22.35 9.76
CA ILE A 20 28.67 22.77 9.84
C ILE A 20 27.85 22.15 8.70
N VAL A 21 28.36 22.19 7.47
CA VAL A 21 27.68 21.60 6.30
C VAL A 21 27.50 20.09 6.47
N ILE A 22 28.53 19.38 6.95
CA ILE A 22 28.45 17.94 7.20
C ILE A 22 27.38 17.62 8.27
N VAL A 23 27.33 18.39 9.36
CA VAL A 23 26.33 18.18 10.42
C VAL A 23 24.91 18.40 9.88
N VAL A 24 24.69 19.47 9.11
CA VAL A 24 23.38 19.73 8.48
C VAL A 24 23.00 18.60 7.53
N LEU A 25 23.94 18.11 6.70
CA LEU A 25 23.70 17.00 5.79
C LEU A 25 23.29 15.73 6.54
N VAL A 26 23.95 15.40 7.65
CA VAL A 26 23.62 14.24 8.49
C VAL A 26 22.22 14.37 9.08
N VAL A 27 21.83 15.55 9.57
CA VAL A 27 20.48 15.79 10.11
C VAL A 27 19.43 15.63 9.01
N VAL A 28 19.69 16.18 7.82
CA VAL A 28 18.79 16.05 6.66
C VAL A 28 18.62 14.59 6.28
N ILE A 29 19.71 13.83 6.12
CA ILE A 29 19.68 12.39 5.82
C ILE A 29 18.93 11.63 6.93
N ALA A 30 19.18 11.94 8.20
CA ALA A 30 18.50 11.29 9.32
C ALA A 30 16.99 11.56 9.33
N VAL A 31 16.56 12.78 8.98
CA VAL A 31 15.14 13.13 8.82
C VAL A 31 14.52 12.41 7.64
N PHE A 32 15.21 12.33 6.50
CA PHE A 32 14.70 11.58 5.34
C PHE A 32 14.65 10.07 5.59
N LEU A 33 15.66 9.48 6.24
CA LEU A 33 15.67 8.06 6.61
C LEU A 33 14.60 7.72 7.66
N LYS A 34 14.30 8.63 8.59
CA LYS A 34 13.23 8.45 9.58
C LYS A 34 11.83 8.81 9.05
N GLY A 35 11.74 9.74 8.11
CA GLY A 35 10.49 10.31 7.60
C GLY A 35 9.75 9.43 6.58
N ILE A 36 10.42 8.44 5.98
CA ILE A 36 9.78 7.54 4.99
C ILE A 36 8.87 6.51 5.66
N ASN A 37 9.04 6.23 6.96
CA ASN A 37 8.22 5.26 7.69
C ASN A 37 6.97 5.85 8.36
N VAL A 38 6.74 7.16 8.29
CA VAL A 38 5.56 7.83 8.90
C VAL A 38 4.41 7.99 7.91
N PHE A 39 4.64 7.78 6.62
CA PHE A 39 3.60 7.76 5.58
C PHE A 39 2.97 6.37 5.35
N GLN A 40 3.37 5.36 6.12
CA GLN A 40 2.75 4.03 6.12
C GLN A 40 1.97 3.82 7.42
N LEU A 41 0.86 4.53 7.63
CA LEU A 41 -0.06 4.12 8.72
C LEU A 41 -1.53 4.37 8.44
N GLY A 42 -1.90 4.39 7.16
CA GLY A 42 -3.25 4.07 6.74
C GLY A 42 -3.14 3.40 5.39
N THR A 43 -3.57 2.16 5.26
CA THR A 43 -3.82 1.65 3.91
C THR A 43 -4.95 2.49 3.34
N GLU A 44 -4.65 3.37 2.38
CA GLU A 44 -5.63 4.24 1.74
C GLU A 44 -6.86 3.42 1.37
N ALA A 45 -8.02 3.89 1.81
CA ALA A 45 -9.28 3.25 1.50
C ALA A 45 -9.62 3.35 0.01
N ALA A 46 -10.44 2.42 -0.46
CA ALA A 46 -10.98 2.53 -1.81
C ALA A 46 -11.86 3.76 -1.94
N THR A 47 -11.59 4.58 -2.95
CA THR A 47 -12.47 5.68 -3.34
C THR A 47 -13.80 5.13 -3.88
N PRO A 48 -14.89 5.93 -3.89
CA PRO A 48 -16.17 5.52 -4.47
C PRO A 48 -16.05 4.98 -5.92
N ASP A 49 -15.19 5.58 -6.73
CA ASP A 49 -14.89 5.10 -8.09
C ASP A 49 -14.25 3.71 -8.08
N ARG A 50 -13.32 3.44 -7.16
CA ARG A 50 -12.70 2.11 -7.00
C ARG A 50 -13.72 1.08 -6.55
N ILE A 51 -14.62 1.45 -5.62
CA ILE A 51 -15.69 0.57 -5.15
C ILE A 51 -16.61 0.21 -6.31
N SER A 52 -17.09 1.20 -7.07
CA SER A 52 -17.97 0.93 -8.23
C SER A 52 -17.28 0.08 -9.32
N SER A 53 -16.01 0.34 -9.60
CA SER A 53 -15.21 -0.47 -10.53
C SER A 53 -15.03 -1.90 -10.02
N PHE A 54 -14.84 -2.07 -8.71
CA PHE A 54 -14.71 -3.37 -8.08
C PHE A 54 -16.01 -4.15 -8.11
N THR A 55 -17.16 -3.52 -7.81
CA THR A 55 -18.49 -4.12 -7.96
C THR A 55 -18.72 -4.62 -9.38
N ASN A 56 -18.36 -3.84 -10.40
CA ASN A 56 -18.45 -4.26 -11.80
C ASN A 56 -17.52 -5.45 -12.11
N SER A 57 -16.30 -5.43 -11.56
CA SER A 57 -15.36 -6.55 -11.66
C SER A 57 -15.92 -7.80 -10.99
N CYS A 58 -16.53 -7.68 -9.81
CA CYS A 58 -17.18 -8.78 -9.10
C CYS A 58 -18.30 -9.41 -9.93
N SER A 59 -19.15 -8.60 -10.57
CA SER A 59 -20.19 -9.10 -11.47
C SER A 59 -19.60 -9.87 -12.65
N SER A 60 -18.54 -9.35 -13.26
CA SER A 60 -17.85 -10.02 -14.38
C SER A 60 -17.17 -11.31 -13.93
N ASN A 61 -16.51 -11.29 -12.78
CA ASN A 61 -15.85 -12.45 -12.17
C ASN A 61 -16.86 -13.53 -11.78
N CYS A 62 -18.06 -13.15 -11.30
CA CYS A 62 -19.15 -14.09 -11.05
C CYS A 62 -19.56 -14.81 -12.35
N GLN A 63 -19.77 -14.08 -13.45
CA GLN A 63 -20.11 -14.68 -14.75
C GLN A 63 -19.02 -15.63 -15.24
N LEU A 64 -17.75 -15.23 -15.14
CA LEU A 64 -16.63 -16.10 -15.50
C LEU A 64 -16.61 -17.37 -14.64
N ALA A 65 -16.83 -17.21 -13.34
CA ALA A 65 -16.75 -18.32 -12.41
C ALA A 65 -17.92 -19.30 -12.52
N GLN A 66 -19.07 -18.87 -13.04
CA GLN A 66 -20.17 -19.78 -13.40
C GLN A 66 -19.78 -20.78 -14.49
N ASN A 67 -18.81 -20.45 -15.35
CA ASN A 67 -18.34 -21.34 -16.42
C ASN A 67 -17.38 -22.44 -15.92
N PHE A 68 -16.94 -22.41 -14.66
CA PHE A 68 -16.14 -23.51 -14.12
C PHE A 68 -17.01 -24.73 -13.80
N ASP A 69 -16.53 -25.92 -14.14
CA ASP A 69 -17.29 -27.16 -13.93
C ASP A 69 -17.23 -27.67 -12.48
N THR A 70 -16.13 -27.41 -11.78
CA THR A 70 -15.91 -27.96 -10.43
C THR A 70 -16.12 -26.90 -9.36
N ARG A 71 -16.67 -27.32 -8.21
CA ARG A 71 -16.83 -26.45 -7.03
C ARG A 71 -15.50 -25.83 -6.59
N VAL A 72 -14.42 -26.60 -6.62
CA VAL A 72 -13.08 -26.13 -6.21
C VAL A 72 -12.60 -25.00 -7.14
N SER A 73 -12.81 -25.12 -8.44
CA SER A 73 -12.48 -24.06 -9.40
C SER A 73 -13.34 -22.81 -9.21
N LYS A 74 -14.62 -22.96 -8.85
CA LYS A 74 -15.51 -21.84 -8.51
C LYS A 74 -15.05 -21.11 -7.25
N GLU A 75 -14.68 -21.85 -6.21
CA GLU A 75 -14.13 -21.29 -4.95
C GLU A 75 -12.77 -20.60 -5.16
N ALA A 76 -11.95 -21.10 -6.08
CA ALA A 76 -10.65 -20.52 -6.41
C ALA A 76 -10.74 -19.31 -7.36
N SER A 77 -11.93 -18.98 -7.85
CA SER A 77 -12.14 -17.89 -8.80
C SER A 77 -11.86 -16.52 -8.18
N ALA A 78 -11.58 -15.55 -9.05
CA ALA A 78 -11.38 -14.15 -8.67
C ALA A 78 -12.57 -13.58 -7.88
N TYR A 79 -13.81 -14.03 -8.17
CA TYR A 79 -15.00 -13.62 -7.42
C TYR A 79 -14.88 -13.90 -5.91
N CYS A 80 -14.33 -15.05 -5.51
CA CYS A 80 -14.19 -15.40 -4.10
C CYS A 80 -12.90 -14.86 -3.47
N ARG A 81 -11.87 -14.57 -4.26
CA ARG A 81 -10.52 -14.24 -3.76
C ARG A 81 -10.20 -12.76 -3.78
N ASP A 82 -10.78 -12.02 -4.72
CA ASP A 82 -10.53 -10.59 -4.83
C ASP A 82 -11.12 -9.87 -3.63
N THR A 83 -10.36 -8.90 -3.12
CA THR A 83 -10.75 -8.08 -1.98
C THR A 83 -10.56 -6.61 -2.30
N ILE A 84 -11.38 -5.78 -1.67
CA ILE A 84 -11.26 -4.34 -1.67
C ILE A 84 -11.17 -3.83 -0.24
N LYS A 85 -10.40 -2.77 -0.07
CA LYS A 85 -10.22 -2.10 1.21
C LYS A 85 -11.30 -1.04 1.39
N LEU A 86 -12.16 -1.20 2.40
CA LEU A 86 -13.25 -0.28 2.68
C LEU A 86 -12.96 0.55 3.93
N ASP A 87 -13.38 1.81 3.86
CA ASP A 87 -13.48 2.72 4.99
C ASP A 87 -14.94 2.72 5.45
N THR A 88 -15.16 2.19 6.64
CA THR A 88 -16.46 2.07 7.30
C THR A 88 -16.72 3.20 8.28
N ASN A 89 -15.66 3.86 8.75
CA ASN A 89 -15.71 4.91 9.78
C ASN A 89 -15.57 6.34 9.20
N ASN A 90 -15.27 6.45 7.91
CA ASN A 90 -15.08 7.65 7.10
C ASN A 90 -13.88 8.54 7.52
N ASP A 91 -12.81 7.93 8.02
CA ASP A 91 -11.55 8.61 8.40
C ASP A 91 -10.52 8.68 7.26
N GLY A 92 -10.84 8.11 6.09
CA GLY A 92 -9.98 8.03 4.92
C GLY A 92 -9.01 6.84 4.92
N ILE A 93 -9.08 5.99 5.95
CA ILE A 93 -8.24 4.81 6.15
C ILE A 93 -9.11 3.57 6.01
N ALA A 94 -8.56 2.54 5.37
CA ALA A 94 -9.29 1.29 5.26
C ALA A 94 -9.36 0.55 6.60
N ASP A 95 -10.57 0.24 7.05
CA ASP A 95 -10.85 -0.55 8.24
C ASP A 95 -10.87 -2.06 7.94
N VAL A 96 -11.46 -2.44 6.80
CA VAL A 96 -11.77 -3.83 6.47
C VAL A 96 -11.40 -4.20 5.04
N LYS A 97 -11.13 -5.49 4.82
CA LYS A 97 -11.06 -6.08 3.47
C LYS A 97 -12.38 -6.78 3.16
N ALA A 98 -13.17 -6.20 2.27
CA ALA A 98 -14.40 -6.81 1.79
C ALA A 98 -14.15 -7.66 0.54
N HIS A 99 -14.78 -8.83 0.49
CA HIS A 99 -14.84 -9.68 -0.70
C HIS A 99 -16.05 -9.31 -1.57
N CYS A 100 -16.09 -9.78 -2.82
CA CYS A 100 -17.26 -9.61 -3.68
C CYS A 100 -18.56 -10.18 -3.07
N ASN A 101 -18.44 -11.24 -2.28
CA ASN A 101 -19.56 -11.89 -1.60
C ASN A 101 -19.81 -11.34 -0.17
N SER A 102 -19.13 -10.27 0.25
CA SER A 102 -19.43 -9.61 1.52
C SER A 102 -20.71 -8.77 1.40
N PRO A 103 -21.42 -8.54 2.53
CA PRO A 103 -22.61 -7.69 2.54
C PRO A 103 -22.34 -6.24 2.13
N ASP A 104 -21.09 -5.78 2.22
CA ASP A 104 -20.70 -4.39 1.93
C ASP A 104 -20.61 -4.10 0.42
N ILE A 105 -20.32 -5.13 -0.39
CA ILE A 105 -20.21 -5.01 -1.87
C ILE A 105 -21.52 -5.42 -2.56
N ASN A 106 -22.34 -6.26 -1.90
CA ASN A 106 -23.70 -6.64 -2.31
C ASN A 106 -23.80 -7.17 -3.76
N VAL A 107 -22.81 -7.94 -4.21
CA VAL A 107 -22.88 -8.65 -5.49
C VAL A 107 -23.24 -10.10 -5.22
N GLU A 108 -24.48 -10.49 -5.53
CA GLU A 108 -24.93 -11.87 -5.36
C GLU A 108 -24.55 -12.74 -6.56
N CYS A 109 -23.93 -13.90 -6.29
CA CYS A 109 -23.62 -14.91 -7.30
C CYS A 109 -24.24 -16.27 -6.91
N PRO A 110 -25.49 -16.54 -7.31
CA PRO A 110 -26.29 -17.64 -6.74
C PRO A 110 -25.73 -19.05 -6.97
N SER A 111 -24.88 -19.24 -7.99
CA SER A 111 -24.29 -20.54 -8.32
C SER A 111 -22.88 -20.76 -7.72
N ILE A 112 -22.39 -19.84 -6.90
CA ILE A 112 -21.05 -19.88 -6.32
C ILE A 112 -21.13 -19.73 -4.81
N GLN A 113 -20.67 -20.75 -4.09
CA GLN A 113 -20.47 -20.67 -2.65
C GLN A 113 -18.99 -20.47 -2.39
N CYS A 114 -18.61 -19.23 -2.09
CA CYS A 114 -17.26 -18.96 -1.61
C CYS A 114 -17.13 -19.51 -0.19
N LYS A 115 -16.02 -20.18 0.11
CA LYS A 115 -15.66 -20.46 1.49
C LYS A 115 -15.37 -19.10 2.13
N THR A 116 -16.26 -18.58 2.96
CA THR A 116 -16.08 -17.31 3.66
C THR A 116 -14.76 -17.36 4.42
N PRO A 117 -13.73 -16.59 4.02
CA PRO A 117 -12.64 -16.32 4.95
C PRO A 117 -13.22 -15.42 6.06
N PRO A 118 -12.70 -15.50 7.29
CA PRO A 118 -13.07 -14.55 8.33
C PRO A 118 -12.76 -13.14 7.81
N GLU A 119 -13.70 -12.19 7.97
CA GLU A 119 -13.42 -10.77 7.73
C GLU A 119 -12.20 -10.40 8.56
N GLU A 120 -11.11 -10.10 7.86
CA GLU A 120 -9.82 -9.87 8.50
C GLU A 120 -9.67 -8.36 8.69
N PRO A 121 -9.67 -7.85 9.94
CA PRO A 121 -9.42 -6.44 10.18
C PRO A 121 -8.04 -6.06 9.65
N LEU A 122 -7.95 -4.88 9.04
CA LEU A 122 -6.67 -4.31 8.65
C LEU A 122 -5.95 -3.84 9.93
N VAL A 123 -4.91 -4.58 10.33
CA VAL A 123 -4.03 -4.25 11.47
C VAL A 123 -3.21 -3.00 11.19
#